data_AF-A0A520CLU5-F1
#
_entry.id   AF-A0A520CLU5-F1
#
_cell.length_a   1.000
_cell.length_b   1.000
_cell.length_c   1.000
_cell.angle_alpha   90.00
_cell.angle_beta   90.00
_cell.angle_gamma   90.00
#
_symmetry.space_group_name_H-M   'P 1'
#
loop_
_entity.id
_entity.type
_entity.pdbx_description
1 polymer ?
#
loop_
_entity_poly.entity_id
_entity_poly.type
_entity_poly.pdbx_seq_one_letter_code
_entity_poly.pdbx_strand_id
1 'polypeptide(L)'
;MIKSDGRSYKKELRSLLNKINQNFNKDAYWDDFRRIFEEINQDFFHQLQLINPGLSATDIKFISLIKLNMNTPDISALLGVSIDSLRVSRYRLRKKLKLEQGASLTAFIQSL
;
A
#
# COMPACT_ATOMS: atom_id res chain seq x y z
N MET A 1 -7.00 23.64 -14.53
CA MET A 1 -6.41 23.05 -13.31
C MET A 1 -5.09 22.40 -13.68
N ILE A 2 -4.01 22.75 -12.99
CA ILE A 2 -2.64 22.35 -13.27
C ILE A 2 -2.54 20.84 -13.01
N LYS A 3 -2.36 20.03 -14.07
CA LYS A 3 -2.02 18.62 -13.93
C LYS A 3 -0.59 18.57 -13.41
N SER A 4 -0.41 18.34 -12.11
CA SER A 4 0.88 18.00 -11.52
C SER A 4 1.48 16.84 -12.32
N ASP A 5 2.72 16.98 -12.80
CA ASP A 5 3.37 15.90 -13.55
C ASP A 5 3.57 14.66 -12.65
N GLY A 6 3.60 13.46 -13.24
CA GLY A 6 3.77 12.22 -12.47
C GLY A 6 5.10 12.11 -11.69
N ARG A 7 6.11 12.95 -12.00
CA ARG A 7 7.35 13.03 -11.22
C ARG A 7 7.15 13.82 -9.93
N SER A 8 6.33 14.85 -9.96
CA SER A 8 5.95 15.64 -8.78
C SER A 8 5.28 14.76 -7.72
N TYR A 9 4.28 13.97 -8.12
CA TYR A 9 3.58 13.07 -7.20
C TYR A 9 4.48 12.00 -6.61
N LYS A 10 5.40 11.42 -7.39
CA LYS A 10 6.38 10.45 -6.87
C LYS A 10 7.31 11.07 -5.82
N LYS A 11 7.70 12.33 -5.99
CA LYS A 11 8.53 13.05 -5.00
C LYS A 11 7.75 13.32 -3.72
N GLU A 12 6.50 13.75 -3.85
CA GLU A 12 5.59 14.00 -2.72
C GLU A 12 5.32 12.72 -1.93
N LEU A 13 5.06 11.60 -2.61
CA LEU A 13 4.86 10.29 -2.01
C LEU A 13 6.07 9.86 -1.17
N ARG A 14 7.29 10.01 -1.71
CA ARG A 14 8.52 9.71 -0.95
C ARG A 14 8.67 10.59 0.28
N SER A 15 8.33 11.88 0.18
CA SER A 15 8.36 12.80 1.32
C SER A 15 7.39 12.38 2.41
N LEU A 16 6.17 11.95 2.05
CA LEU A 16 5.18 11.46 3.00
C LEU A 16 5.61 10.16 3.69
N LEU A 17 6.19 9.20 2.95
CA LEU A 17 6.69 7.97 3.56
C LEU A 17 7.76 8.26 4.64
N ASN A 18 8.64 9.23 4.39
CA ASN A 18 9.61 9.66 5.39
C ASN A 18 8.95 10.29 6.62
N LYS A 19 7.92 11.12 6.44
CA LYS A 19 7.15 11.74 7.53
C LYS A 19 6.38 10.69 8.36
N ILE A 20 5.76 9.71 7.71
CA ILE A 20 5.10 8.57 8.37
C ILE A 20 6.11 7.83 9.24
N ASN A 21 7.32 7.57 8.73
CA ASN A 21 8.35 6.86 9.47
C ASN A 21 8.85 7.62 10.71
N GLN A 22 8.77 8.96 10.70
CA GLN A 22 9.12 9.80 11.84
C GLN A 22 8.06 9.82 12.98
N ASN A 23 6.96 9.07 12.84
CA ASN A 23 5.93 8.81 13.88
C ASN A 23 5.13 10.02 14.40
N PHE A 24 5.27 11.22 13.84
CA PHE A 24 4.37 12.35 14.13
C PHE A 24 3.14 12.30 13.23
N ASN A 25 1.93 12.56 13.75
CA ASN A 25 0.69 12.71 12.96
C ASN A 25 0.46 11.64 11.88
N LYS A 26 0.76 10.37 12.19
CA LYS A 26 0.77 9.26 11.22
C LYS A 26 -0.52 9.14 10.42
N ASP A 27 -1.68 9.31 11.04
CA ASP A 27 -2.97 9.12 10.37
C ASP A 27 -3.21 10.15 9.28
N ALA A 28 -2.97 11.44 9.54
CA ALA A 28 -3.07 12.49 8.54
C ALA A 28 -2.13 12.24 7.34
N TYR A 29 -0.90 11.80 7.60
CA TYR A 29 0.03 11.47 6.52
C TYR A 29 -0.37 10.23 5.72
N TRP A 30 -1.09 9.28 6.33
CA TRP A 30 -1.65 8.14 5.62
C TRP A 30 -2.81 8.53 4.70
N ASP A 31 -3.61 9.52 5.09
CA ASP A 31 -4.68 10.06 4.24
C ASP A 31 -4.10 10.80 3.04
N ASP A 32 -3.08 11.64 3.25
CA ASP A 32 -2.34 12.29 2.16
C ASP A 32 -1.65 11.27 1.24
N PHE A 33 -1.04 10.24 1.82
CA PHE A 33 -0.44 9.14 1.06
C PHE A 33 -1.48 8.50 0.15
N ARG A 34 -2.68 8.20 0.68
CA ARG A 34 -3.74 7.55 -0.08
C ARG A 34 -4.16 8.40 -1.27
N ARG A 35 -4.40 9.70 -1.05
CA ARG A 35 -4.78 10.65 -2.11
C ARG A 35 -3.77 10.66 -3.24
N ILE A 36 -2.49 10.83 -2.93
CA ILE A 36 -1.43 10.89 -3.95
C ILE A 36 -1.21 9.53 -4.62
N PHE A 37 -1.33 8.45 -3.84
CA PHE A 37 -1.21 7.10 -4.39
C PHE A 37 -2.29 6.83 -5.44
N GLU A 38 -3.53 7.27 -5.20
CA GLU A 38 -4.67 7.12 -6.10
C GLU A 38 -4.52 7.97 -7.38
N GLU A 39 -3.94 9.17 -7.27
CA GLU A 39 -3.58 9.98 -8.45
C GLU A 39 -2.56 9.27 -9.37
N ILE A 40 -1.63 8.50 -8.78
CA ILE A 40 -0.61 7.74 -9.53
C ILE A 40 -1.17 6.39 -10.04
N ASN A 41 -1.97 5.71 -9.23
CA ASN A 41 -2.51 4.37 -9.49
C ASN A 41 -4.03 4.46 -9.57
N GLN A 42 -4.51 5.07 -10.65
CA GLN A 42 -5.94 5.24 -10.90
C GLN A 42 -6.64 3.88 -10.87
N ASP A 43 -7.86 3.85 -10.35
CA ASP A 43 -8.72 2.68 -10.19
C ASP A 43 -8.20 1.55 -9.28
N PHE A 44 -6.97 1.63 -8.76
CA PHE A 44 -6.38 0.55 -7.96
C PHE A 44 -7.22 0.19 -6.72
N PHE A 45 -7.64 1.19 -5.95
CA PHE A 45 -8.49 0.94 -4.78
C PHE A 45 -9.89 0.47 -5.16
N HIS A 46 -10.43 0.94 -6.29
CA HIS A 46 -11.71 0.48 -6.81
C HIS A 46 -11.64 -1.01 -7.17
N GLN A 47 -10.60 -1.44 -7.91
CA GLN A 47 -10.38 -2.84 -8.23
C GLN A 47 -10.23 -3.72 -6.98
N LEU A 48 -9.46 -3.27 -5.98
CA LEU A 48 -9.34 -3.99 -4.71
C LEU A 48 -10.68 -4.14 -3.98
N GLN A 49 -11.49 -3.08 -3.98
CA GLN A 49 -12.82 -3.09 -3.37
C GLN A 49 -13.78 -4.05 -4.09
N LEU A 50 -13.70 -4.15 -5.42
CA LEU A 50 -14.48 -5.13 -6.20
C LEU A 50 -14.07 -6.57 -5.87
N ILE A 51 -12.78 -6.82 -5.65
CA ILE A 51 -12.24 -8.16 -5.31
C ILE A 51 -12.65 -8.57 -3.90
N ASN A 52 -12.46 -7.67 -2.93
CA ASN A 52 -12.84 -7.91 -1.54
C ASN A 52 -13.15 -6.59 -0.81
N PRO A 53 -14.43 -6.25 -0.57
CA PRO A 53 -14.81 -5.04 0.16
C PRO A 53 -14.50 -5.11 1.66
N GLY A 54 -14.16 -6.28 2.20
CA GLY A 54 -13.80 -6.50 3.60
C GLY A 54 -12.32 -6.27 3.94
N LEU A 55 -11.53 -5.69 3.03
CA LEU A 55 -10.15 -5.30 3.31
C LEU A 55 -10.12 -4.16 4.35
N SER A 56 -9.38 -4.36 5.43
CA SER A 56 -9.20 -3.33 6.47
C SER A 56 -8.27 -2.22 5.99
N ALA A 57 -8.29 -1.07 6.67
CA ALA A 57 -7.35 0.02 6.39
C ALA A 57 -5.88 -0.44 6.43
N THR A 58 -5.52 -1.34 7.36
CA THR A 58 -4.17 -1.90 7.46
C THR A 58 -3.84 -2.83 6.28
N ASP A 59 -4.80 -3.61 5.80
CA ASP A 59 -4.62 -4.43 4.60
C ASP A 59 -4.34 -3.54 3.38
N ILE A 60 -5.12 -2.47 3.21
CA ILE A 60 -4.97 -1.51 2.12
C ILE A 60 -3.61 -0.83 2.18
N LYS A 61 -3.20 -0.31 3.35
CA LYS A 61 -1.86 0.28 3.54
C LYS A 61 -0.77 -0.72 3.13
N PHE A 62 -0.85 -1.97 3.58
CA PHE A 62 0.16 -2.98 3.25
C PHE A 62 0.18 -3.30 1.75
N ILE A 63 -0.98 -3.47 1.11
CA ILE A 63 -1.08 -3.73 -0.32
C ILE A 63 -0.50 -2.56 -1.13
N SER A 64 -0.80 -1.31 -0.77
CA SER A 64 -0.25 -0.12 -1.43
C SER A 64 1.28 -0.09 -1.35
N LEU A 65 1.88 -0.42 -0.20
CA LEU A 65 3.33 -0.47 -0.06
C LEU A 65 3.96 -1.59 -0.92
N ILE A 66 3.28 -2.73 -1.06
CA ILE A 66 3.70 -3.79 -1.99
C ILE A 66 3.62 -3.29 -3.44
N LYS A 67 2.56 -2.57 -3.81
CA LYS A 67 2.40 -1.98 -5.16
C LYS A 67 3.54 -1.02 -5.49
N LEU A 68 4.02 -0.27 -4.50
CA LEU A 68 5.20 0.60 -4.62
C LEU A 68 6.55 -0.14 -4.65
N ASN A 69 6.55 -1.48 -4.68
CA ASN A 69 7.75 -2.32 -4.66
C ASN A 69 8.64 -2.10 -3.41
N MET A 70 8.04 -1.77 -2.28
CA MET A 70 8.78 -1.62 -1.02
C MET A 70 9.21 -2.98 -0.48
N ASN A 71 10.40 -3.02 0.12
CA ASN A 71 10.93 -4.23 0.74
C ASN A 71 10.30 -4.47 2.13
N THR A 72 10.38 -5.70 2.62
CA THR A 72 9.75 -6.09 3.89
C THR A 72 10.27 -5.30 5.10
N PRO A 73 11.58 -5.02 5.26
CA PRO A 73 12.08 -4.16 6.34
C PRO A 73 11.48 -2.75 6.34
N ASP A 74 11.39 -2.09 5.19
CA ASP A 74 10.86 -0.73 5.11
C ASP A 74 9.36 -0.69 5.41
N ILE A 75 8.62 -1.70 4.93
CA ILE A 75 7.19 -1.86 5.25
C ILE A 75 7.00 -2.06 6.76
N SER A 76 7.86 -2.86 7.39
CA SER A 76 7.82 -3.14 8.84
C SER A 76 7.98 -1.85 9.64
N ALA A 77 8.94 -1.01 9.28
CA ALA A 77 9.16 0.29 9.91
C ALA A 77 7.97 1.25 9.73
N LEU A 78 7.46 1.38 8.50
CA LEU A 78 6.34 2.28 8.20
C LEU A 78 5.06 1.90 8.93
N LEU A 79 4.73 0.61 8.93
CA LEU A 79 3.53 0.09 9.58
C LEU A 79 3.70 -0.07 11.10
N GLY A 80 4.93 0.00 11.62
CA GLY A 80 5.21 -0.19 13.04
C GLY A 80 4.91 -1.59 13.55
N VAL A 81 5.09 -2.61 12.70
CA VAL A 81 4.84 -4.03 13.02
C VAL A 81 6.08 -4.86 12.75
N SER A 82 6.21 -6.03 13.38
CA SER A 82 7.35 -6.91 13.13
C SER A 82 7.30 -7.56 11.75
N ILE A 83 8.47 -7.98 11.25
CA ILE A 83 8.60 -8.75 10.00
C ILE A 83 7.76 -10.04 10.05
N ASP A 84 7.71 -10.73 11.20
CA ASP A 84 6.90 -11.93 11.36
C ASP A 84 5.40 -11.62 11.29
N SER A 85 4.95 -10.50 11.88
CA SER A 85 3.57 -10.03 11.70
C SER A 85 3.24 -9.73 10.23
N LEU A 86 4.20 -9.24 9.44
CA LEU A 86 4.02 -9.07 8.00
C LEU A 86 3.90 -10.41 7.27
N ARG A 87 4.65 -11.45 7.66
CA ARG A 87 4.51 -12.80 7.08
C ARG A 87 3.11 -13.35 7.28
N VAL A 88 2.57 -13.26 8.49
CA VAL A 88 1.19 -13.67 8.81
C VAL A 88 0.18 -12.82 8.02
N SER A 89 0.43 -11.51 7.92
CA SER A 89 -0.43 -10.61 7.14
C SER A 89 -0.42 -10.95 5.64
N ARG A 90 0.72 -11.32 5.05
CA ARG A 90 0.79 -11.81 3.66
C ARG A 90 -0.04 -13.06 3.47
N TYR A 91 0.06 -14.02 4.40
CA TYR A 91 -0.76 -15.23 4.34
C TYR A 91 -2.26 -14.92 4.37
N ARG A 92 -2.69 -14.03 5.28
CA ARG A 92 -4.10 -13.59 5.37
C ARG A 92 -4.55 -12.85 4.11
N LEU A 93 -3.72 -11.95 3.57
CA LEU A 93 -4.01 -11.21 2.34
C LEU A 93 -4.24 -12.15 1.16
N ARG A 94 -3.43 -13.20 1.01
CA ARG A 94 -3.64 -14.20 -0.05
C ARG A 94 -5.03 -14.82 0.01
N LYS A 95 -5.50 -15.18 1.20
CA LYS A 95 -6.85 -15.73 1.39
C LYS A 95 -7.93 -14.69 1.10
N LYS A 96 -7.76 -13.46 1.62
CA LYS A 96 -8.70 -12.36 1.38
C LYS A 96 -8.82 -12.02 -0.11
N LEU A 97 -7.73 -12.09 -0.86
CA LEU A 97 -7.68 -11.84 -2.30
C LEU A 97 -7.96 -13.09 -3.14
N LYS A 98 -8.36 -14.21 -2.51
CA LYS A 98 -8.73 -15.48 -3.16
C LYS A 98 -7.65 -16.00 -4.12
N LEU A 99 -6.37 -15.83 -3.76
CA LEU A 99 -5.25 -16.30 -4.57
C LEU A 99 -5.12 -17.83 -4.50
N GLU A 100 -4.92 -18.44 -5.66
CA GLU A 100 -4.61 -19.86 -5.78
C GLU A 100 -3.29 -20.22 -5.08
N GLN A 101 -3.14 -21.51 -4.78
CA GLN A 101 -1.90 -22.03 -4.23
C GLN A 101 -0.75 -21.81 -5.24
N GLY A 102 0.42 -21.36 -4.77
CA GLY A 102 1.56 -21.07 -5.63
C GLY A 102 1.50 -19.71 -6.35
N ALA A 103 0.32 -19.09 -6.52
CA ALA A 103 0.21 -17.77 -7.14
C ALA A 103 1.02 -16.72 -6.36
N SER A 104 1.68 -15.76 -7.02
CA SER A 104 2.47 -14.73 -6.33
C SER A 104 1.58 -13.55 -5.90
N LEU A 105 1.57 -13.24 -4.59
CA LEU A 105 0.84 -12.08 -4.06
C LEU A 105 1.35 -10.77 -4.67
N THR A 106 2.68 -10.65 -4.80
CA THR A 106 3.29 -9.46 -5.36
C THR A 106 2.93 -9.31 -6.84
N ALA A 107 3.01 -10.39 -7.64
CA ALA A 107 2.66 -10.33 -9.05
C ALA A 107 1.18 -9.95 -9.26
N PHE A 108 0.28 -10.53 -8.45
CA PHE A 108 -1.13 -10.17 -8.47
C PHE A 108 -1.37 -8.69 -8.15
N ILE A 109 -0.75 -8.15 -7.10
CA ILE A 109 -0.88 -6.73 -6.77
C ILE A 109 -0.32 -5.85 -7.91
N GLN A 110 0.75 -6.28 -8.58
CA GLN A 110 1.32 -5.55 -9.70
C GLN A 110 0.43 -5.55 -10.95
N SER A 111 -0.42 -6.56 -11.14
CA SER A 111 -1.36 -6.63 -12.27
C SER A 111 -2.64 -5.82 -12.10
N LEU A 112 -2.94 -5.32 -10.89
CA LEU A 112 -4.07 -4.43 -10.62
C LEU A 112 -3.76 -2.99 -11.07
#